data_AF-S7U483-F1
#
_entry.id   AF-S7U483-F1
#
_cell.length_a   1.000
_cell.length_b   1.000
_cell.length_c   1.000
_cell.angle_alpha   90.00
_cell.angle_beta   90.00
_cell.angle_gamma   90.00
#
_symmetry.space_group_name_H-M   'P 1'
#
loop_
_entity.id
_entity.type
_entity.pdbx_description
1 polymer ?
#
loop_
_entity_poly.entity_id
_entity_poly.type
_entity_poly.pdbx_seq_one_letter_code
_entity_poly.pdbx_strand_id
1 'polypeptide(L)'
;MSNFSVISRQFYVRGVKMFGNHGQLFRLSVFRSADTAQQFLRQCYQQLQRDDAVQRSYANCYPFLYYLEHGQNFYAAAQQAPLSIKPVLLFYGMVQLLKACLLTVDPDYPESTSVLAHGVSARKRKKQGYEFLDDEVKIQKNGLFAHFSEKMFHVKQEAGEKFRMGTLLQRIGELHETFFLLSGRKKTVILACCTYCFAADARHPKSDFGPLPYVVVPLCPISL
;
A
#
# COMPACT_ATOMS: atom_id res chain seq x y z
N MET A 1 2.97 -8.06 -15.05
CA MET A 1 3.18 -9.09 -13.99
C MET A 1 4.27 -8.73 -12.95
N SER A 2 5.28 -7.91 -13.26
CA SER A 2 6.33 -7.43 -12.33
C SER A 2 5.91 -6.29 -11.39
N ASN A 3 4.94 -5.49 -11.81
CA ASN A 3 4.66 -4.17 -11.25
C ASN A 3 3.95 -4.17 -9.88
N PHE A 4 3.15 -5.20 -9.57
CA PHE A 4 2.37 -5.26 -8.32
C PHE A 4 3.20 -5.65 -7.09
N SER A 5 4.19 -6.55 -7.25
CA SER A 5 5.13 -6.91 -6.16
C SER A 5 6.08 -5.76 -5.81
N VAL A 6 6.40 -4.90 -6.77
CA VAL A 6 7.22 -3.69 -6.57
C VAL A 6 6.48 -2.66 -5.71
N ILE A 7 5.18 -2.46 -5.97
CA ILE A 7 4.31 -1.57 -5.19
C ILE A 7 4.22 -2.00 -3.73
N SER A 8 4.00 -3.28 -3.45
CA SER A 8 3.92 -3.79 -2.08
C SER A 8 5.24 -3.60 -1.31
N ARG A 9 6.38 -3.81 -1.99
CA ARG A 9 7.72 -3.67 -1.39
C ARG A 9 8.12 -2.22 -1.13
N GLN A 10 7.85 -1.29 -2.05
CA GLN A 10 8.14 0.13 -1.81
C GLN A 10 7.14 0.80 -0.87
N PHE A 11 5.90 0.33 -0.79
CA PHE A 11 4.96 0.75 0.26
C PHE A 11 5.49 0.39 1.64
N TYR A 12 6.12 -0.78 1.80
CA TYR A 12 6.81 -1.12 3.04
C TYR A 12 8.01 -0.18 3.28
N VAL A 13 8.94 -0.01 2.34
CA VAL A 13 10.17 0.77 2.59
C VAL A 13 9.92 2.28 2.81
N ARG A 14 9.02 2.91 2.05
CA ARG A 14 8.67 4.34 2.24
C ARG A 14 7.59 4.54 3.31
N GLY A 15 6.64 3.62 3.42
CA GLY A 15 5.61 3.64 4.47
C GLY A 15 6.22 3.41 5.86
N VAL A 16 7.22 2.53 6.00
CA VAL A 16 7.93 2.30 7.29
C VAL A 16 8.65 3.56 7.78
N LYS A 17 9.08 4.47 6.89
CA LYS A 17 9.62 5.77 7.30
C LYS A 17 8.57 6.69 7.96
N MET A 18 7.27 6.53 7.65
CA MET A 18 6.18 7.22 8.36
C MET A 18 5.50 6.35 9.44
N PHE A 19 5.58 5.03 9.32
CA PHE A 19 4.80 4.03 10.05
C PHE A 19 5.72 2.90 10.53
N GLY A 20 6.63 3.22 11.46
CA GLY A 20 7.71 2.35 11.93
C GLY A 20 7.34 0.89 12.24
N ASN A 21 8.39 0.04 12.25
CA ASN A 21 8.34 -1.42 12.37
C ASN A 21 7.35 -1.96 13.44
N HIS A 22 6.54 -2.93 12.99
CA HIS A 22 5.77 -3.94 13.72
C HIS A 22 5.36 -3.64 15.18
N GLY A 23 4.04 -3.47 15.37
CA GLY A 23 3.36 -3.68 16.67
C GLY A 23 2.68 -2.46 17.28
N GLN A 24 2.79 -1.27 16.69
CA GLN A 24 2.10 -0.06 17.14
C GLN A 24 1.28 0.51 16.00
N LEU A 25 -0.04 0.41 16.11
CA LEU A 25 -0.97 1.11 15.25
C LEU A 25 -0.66 2.62 15.36
N PHE A 26 0.03 3.16 14.36
CA PHE A 26 -0.10 4.55 13.93
C PHE A 26 0.17 5.63 15.03
N ARG A 27 1.45 5.96 15.28
CA ARG A 27 1.82 7.13 16.09
C ARG A 27 1.64 8.46 15.31
N LEU A 28 0.47 8.66 14.67
CA LEU A 28 0.08 9.96 14.10
C LEU A 28 -0.08 11.06 15.16
N SER A 29 -0.01 10.71 16.44
CA SER A 29 -0.08 11.67 17.54
C SER A 29 0.95 12.80 17.46
N VAL A 30 1.94 12.71 16.57
CA VAL A 30 2.89 13.79 16.26
C VAL A 30 2.19 14.92 15.46
N PHE A 31 1.22 14.59 14.60
CA PHE A 31 0.45 15.53 13.80
C PHE A 31 -0.80 16.01 14.56
N ARG A 32 -0.60 16.65 15.72
CA ARG A 32 -1.68 17.25 16.52
C ARG A 32 -1.97 18.71 16.16
N SER A 33 -1.06 19.38 15.46
CA SER A 33 -1.19 20.78 15.07
C SER A 33 -0.93 20.99 13.58
N ALA A 34 -1.55 22.02 13.05
CA ALA A 34 -1.30 22.50 11.69
C ALA A 34 0.18 22.88 11.50
N ASP A 35 0.83 23.44 12.52
CA ASP A 35 2.25 23.81 12.48
C ASP A 35 3.16 22.60 12.25
N THR A 36 2.97 21.51 12.99
CA THR A 36 3.80 20.30 12.82
C THR A 36 3.55 19.66 11.45
N ALA A 37 2.31 19.61 10.99
CA ALA A 37 1.97 19.11 9.66
C ALA A 37 2.57 19.98 8.55
N GLN A 38 2.48 21.31 8.67
CA GLN A 38 3.05 22.26 7.73
C GLN A 38 4.58 22.14 7.68
N GLN A 39 5.25 22.06 8.83
CA GLN A 39 6.69 21.92 8.89
C GLN A 39 7.15 20.62 8.22
N PHE A 40 6.44 19.51 8.47
CA PHE A 40 6.71 18.23 7.84
C PHE A 40 6.53 18.27 6.31
N LEU A 41 5.38 18.77 5.83
CA LEU A 41 5.15 18.90 4.39
C LEU A 41 6.15 19.84 3.73
N ARG A 42 6.53 20.94 4.40
CA ARG A 42 7.57 21.85 3.91
C ARG A 42 8.89 21.13 3.71
N GLN A 43 9.32 20.30 4.66
CA GLN A 43 10.54 19.50 4.52
C GLN A 43 10.45 18.54 3.33
N CYS A 44 9.31 17.87 3.15
CA CYS A 44 9.09 17.03 1.98
C CYS A 44 9.20 17.84 0.68
N TYR A 45 8.59 19.02 0.60
CA TYR A 45 8.57 19.83 -0.62
C TYR A 45 9.92 20.46 -0.94
N GLN A 46 10.71 20.79 0.08
CA GLN A 46 12.11 21.20 -0.08
C GLN A 46 12.98 20.07 -0.62
N GLN A 47 12.77 18.82 -0.18
CA GLN A 47 13.45 17.65 -0.74
C GLN A 47 13.07 17.39 -2.21
N LEU A 48 11.87 17.80 -2.61
CA LEU A 48 11.41 17.80 -4.00
C LEU A 48 11.94 19.00 -4.81
N GLN A 49 12.78 19.86 -4.21
CA GLN A 49 13.35 21.06 -4.84
C GLN A 49 12.28 22.03 -5.38
N ARG A 50 11.20 22.22 -4.63
CA ARG A 50 10.14 23.17 -5.01
C ARG A 50 10.37 24.57 -4.46
N ASP A 51 10.29 25.55 -5.34
CA ASP A 51 10.38 26.97 -4.98
C ASP A 51 9.18 27.45 -4.14
N ASP A 52 8.00 26.87 -4.37
CA ASP A 52 6.75 27.18 -3.67
C ASP A 52 6.52 26.31 -2.41
N ALA A 53 7.55 25.65 -1.89
CA ALA A 53 7.45 24.69 -0.78
C ALA A 53 6.74 25.26 0.46
N VAL A 54 7.01 26.53 0.81
CA VAL A 54 6.35 27.20 1.94
C VAL A 54 4.86 27.37 1.65
N GLN A 55 4.51 28.00 0.53
CA GLN A 55 3.12 28.24 0.15
C GLN A 55 2.31 26.94 0.06
N ARG A 56 2.87 25.91 -0.58
CA ARG A 56 2.21 24.60 -0.73
C ARG A 56 2.02 23.88 0.60
N SER A 57 3.02 23.92 1.47
CA SER A 57 2.89 23.29 2.79
C SER A 57 1.81 23.94 3.66
N TYR A 58 1.63 25.26 3.55
CA TYR A 58 0.52 25.96 4.19
C TYR A 58 -0.84 25.59 3.60
N ALA A 59 -0.94 25.48 2.27
CA ALA A 59 -2.19 25.08 1.62
C ALA A 59 -2.58 23.63 1.95
N ASN A 60 -1.60 22.73 2.04
CA ASN A 60 -1.82 21.30 2.18
C ASN A 60 -1.85 20.78 3.62
N CYS A 61 -1.48 21.60 4.63
CA CYS A 61 -1.42 21.13 6.02
C CYS A 61 -2.78 20.66 6.55
N TYR A 62 -3.86 21.42 6.30
CA TYR A 62 -5.21 21.02 6.70
C TYR A 62 -5.73 19.81 5.90
N PRO A 63 -5.67 19.78 4.55
CA PRO A 63 -6.01 18.58 3.79
C PRO A 63 -5.28 17.32 4.29
N PHE A 64 -3.99 17.43 4.59
CA PHE A 64 -3.19 16.34 5.14
C PHE A 64 -3.74 15.87 6.50
N LEU A 65 -3.96 16.79 7.45
CA LEU A 65 -4.54 16.46 8.76
C LEU A 65 -5.93 15.82 8.62
N TYR A 66 -6.78 16.35 7.74
CA TYR A 66 -8.12 15.78 7.51
C TYR A 66 -8.05 14.35 6.99
N TYR A 67 -7.13 14.03 6.07
CA TYR A 67 -6.95 12.67 5.60
C TYR A 67 -6.48 11.72 6.69
N LEU A 68 -5.56 12.17 7.56
CA LEU A 68 -5.11 11.38 8.70
C LEU A 68 -6.25 11.10 9.70
N GLU A 69 -6.98 12.14 10.10
CA GLU A 69 -8.10 12.03 11.04
C GLU A 69 -9.21 11.12 10.47
N HIS A 70 -9.57 11.33 9.21
CA HIS A 70 -10.60 10.52 8.57
C HIS A 70 -10.18 9.04 8.44
N GLY A 71 -8.91 8.78 8.13
CA GLY A 71 -8.34 7.43 8.13
C GLY A 71 -8.45 6.75 9.50
N GLN A 72 -8.10 7.47 10.57
CA GLN A 72 -8.23 6.99 11.94
C GLN A 72 -9.68 6.70 12.31
N ASN A 73 -10.60 7.61 11.98
CA ASN A 73 -12.02 7.46 12.28
C ASN A 73 -12.62 6.23 11.58
N PHE A 74 -12.25 5.98 10.32
CA PHE A 74 -12.66 4.76 9.62
C PHE A 74 -12.13 3.49 10.29
N TYR A 75 -10.87 3.47 10.75
CA TYR A 75 -10.33 2.32 11.44
C TYR A 75 -10.95 2.09 12.82
N ALA A 76 -11.20 3.16 13.58
CA ALA A 76 -11.91 3.08 14.85
C ALA A 76 -13.33 2.52 14.65
N ALA A 77 -14.07 3.03 13.65
CA ALA A 77 -15.39 2.52 13.30
C ALA A 77 -15.32 1.05 12.86
N ALA A 78 -14.30 0.67 12.05
CA ALA A 78 -14.13 -0.69 11.59
C ALA A 78 -13.94 -1.68 12.74
N GLN A 79 -13.26 -1.31 13.84
CA GLN A 79 -13.06 -2.20 14.99
C GLN A 79 -14.39 -2.66 15.61
N GLN A 80 -15.36 -1.75 15.69
CA GLN A 80 -16.67 -1.99 16.32
C GLN A 80 -17.72 -2.48 15.32
N ALA A 81 -17.43 -2.42 14.03
CA ALA A 81 -18.38 -2.76 12.98
C ALA A 81 -18.59 -4.27 12.80
N PRO A 82 -19.81 -4.70 12.41
CA PRO A 82 -20.05 -6.08 12.02
C PRO A 82 -19.23 -6.47 10.79
N LEU A 83 -18.96 -7.77 10.65
CA LEU A 83 -18.07 -8.32 9.62
C LEU A 83 -18.49 -7.94 8.20
N SER A 84 -19.79 -7.76 7.94
CA SER A 84 -20.34 -7.43 6.62
C SER A 84 -19.88 -6.07 6.08
N ILE A 85 -19.68 -5.06 6.95
CA ILE A 85 -19.29 -3.70 6.53
C ILE A 85 -17.82 -3.38 6.86
N LYS A 86 -17.20 -4.15 7.76
CA LYS A 86 -15.82 -3.96 8.21
C LYS A 86 -14.82 -3.83 7.05
N PRO A 87 -14.83 -4.68 6.00
CA PRO A 87 -13.91 -4.53 4.86
C PRO A 87 -14.04 -3.20 4.13
N VAL A 88 -15.26 -2.66 4.03
CA VAL A 88 -15.53 -1.38 3.36
C VAL A 88 -14.92 -0.23 4.17
N LEU A 89 -15.09 -0.25 5.49
CA LEU A 89 -14.49 0.76 6.39
C LEU A 89 -12.97 0.69 6.37
N LEU A 90 -12.39 -0.52 6.44
CA LEU A 90 -10.93 -0.71 6.33
C LEU A 90 -10.38 -0.17 5.00
N PHE A 91 -11.09 -0.43 3.89
CA PHE A 91 -10.74 0.08 2.58
C PHE A 91 -10.75 1.62 2.55
N TYR A 92 -11.81 2.27 3.01
CA TYR A 92 -11.89 3.73 3.00
C TYR A 92 -10.89 4.36 3.96
N GLY A 93 -10.62 3.75 5.11
CA GLY A 93 -9.56 4.19 6.03
C GLY A 93 -8.19 4.20 5.35
N MET A 94 -7.83 3.08 4.71
CA MET A 94 -6.58 2.98 3.94
C MET A 94 -6.51 4.02 2.81
N VAL A 95 -7.61 4.24 2.08
CA VAL A 95 -7.65 5.24 1.00
C VAL A 95 -7.37 6.65 1.52
N GLN A 96 -7.90 7.03 2.69
CA GLN A 96 -7.59 8.35 3.26
C GLN A 96 -6.11 8.47 3.64
N LEU A 97 -5.54 7.45 4.25
CA LEU A 97 -4.11 7.46 4.60
C LEU A 97 -3.21 7.50 3.37
N LEU A 98 -3.59 6.81 2.29
CA LEU A 98 -2.89 6.90 1.01
C LEU A 98 -2.92 8.34 0.46
N LYS A 99 -4.04 9.05 0.57
CA LYS A 99 -4.12 10.46 0.18
C LYS A 99 -3.22 11.37 1.02
N ALA A 100 -3.14 11.13 2.33
CA ALA A 100 -2.18 11.83 3.19
C ALA A 100 -0.73 11.56 2.75
N CYS A 101 -0.38 10.31 2.47
CA CYS A 101 0.95 9.96 1.97
C CYS A 101 1.23 10.61 0.60
N LEU A 102 0.23 10.66 -0.27
CA LEU A 102 0.35 11.25 -1.60
C LEU A 102 0.70 12.74 -1.53
N LEU A 103 0.11 13.49 -0.59
CA LEU A 103 0.45 14.89 -0.36
C LEU A 103 1.91 15.11 0.07
N THR A 104 2.65 14.08 0.50
CA THR A 104 4.07 14.22 0.84
C THR A 104 5.00 14.16 -0.38
N VAL A 105 4.53 13.54 -1.48
CA VAL A 105 5.30 13.38 -2.72
C VAL A 105 4.72 14.16 -3.91
N ASP A 106 3.46 14.59 -3.80
CA ASP A 106 2.72 15.31 -4.84
C ASP A 106 1.95 16.49 -4.22
N PRO A 107 2.56 17.69 -4.19
CA PRO A 107 1.96 18.89 -3.58
C PRO A 107 0.78 19.47 -4.36
N ASP A 108 0.59 19.04 -5.61
CA ASP A 108 -0.47 19.50 -6.51
C ASP A 108 -1.71 18.59 -6.46
N TYR A 109 -1.69 17.51 -5.65
CA TYR A 109 -2.81 16.61 -5.52
C TYR A 109 -4.00 17.24 -4.75
N PRO A 110 -5.25 17.10 -5.23
CA PRO A 110 -5.65 16.51 -6.51
C PRO A 110 -5.55 17.51 -7.67
N GLU A 111 -4.83 17.13 -8.73
CA GLU A 111 -4.68 17.98 -9.93
C GLU A 111 -5.98 18.08 -10.75
N SER A 112 -6.84 17.05 -10.70
CA SER A 112 -8.14 17.05 -11.38
C SER A 112 -9.16 16.14 -10.68
N THR A 113 -10.44 16.27 -11.04
CA THR A 113 -11.48 15.35 -10.53
C THR A 113 -11.30 13.91 -11.02
N SER A 114 -10.54 13.70 -12.10
CA SER A 114 -10.28 12.37 -12.66
C SER A 114 -9.44 11.49 -11.71
N VAL A 115 -8.58 12.07 -10.89
CA VAL A 115 -7.75 11.34 -9.91
C VAL A 115 -8.52 10.96 -8.64
N LEU A 116 -9.74 11.50 -8.44
CA LEU A 116 -10.58 11.20 -7.29
C LEU A 116 -11.34 9.87 -7.43
N ALA A 117 -11.51 9.36 -8.65
CA ALA A 117 -12.06 8.03 -8.89
C ALA A 117 -11.14 6.94 -8.32
N HIS A 118 -11.64 5.75 -8.01
CA HIS A 118 -10.80 4.68 -7.43
C HIS A 118 -9.66 4.22 -8.35
N GLY A 119 -9.81 4.33 -9.68
CA GLY A 119 -8.82 3.85 -10.66
C GLY A 119 -8.91 2.36 -10.97
N VAL A 120 -9.95 1.69 -10.47
CA VAL A 120 -10.28 0.28 -10.75
C VAL A 120 -11.78 0.11 -10.92
N SER A 121 -12.19 -0.90 -11.68
CA SER A 121 -13.61 -1.25 -11.86
C SER A 121 -13.81 -2.75 -11.91
N ALA A 122 -14.92 -3.24 -11.37
CA ALA A 122 -15.38 -4.62 -11.56
C ALA A 122 -16.54 -4.69 -12.55
N ARG A 123 -16.89 -5.89 -13.02
CA ARG A 123 -18.07 -6.09 -13.87
C ARG A 123 -19.34 -5.71 -13.11
N LYS A 124 -20.15 -4.81 -13.70
CA LYS A 124 -21.42 -4.32 -13.13
C LYS A 124 -22.50 -5.42 -13.05
N ARG A 125 -22.60 -6.29 -14.06
CA ARG A 125 -23.53 -7.44 -14.09
C ARG A 125 -22.76 -8.73 -13.83
N LYS A 126 -23.14 -9.46 -12.79
CA LYS A 126 -22.58 -10.79 -12.49
C LYS A 126 -23.20 -11.84 -13.42
N LYS A 127 -22.36 -12.77 -13.90
CA LYS A 127 -22.80 -13.89 -14.75
C LYS A 127 -23.50 -14.95 -13.90
N GLN A 128 -24.31 -15.79 -14.54
CA GLN A 128 -24.81 -17.03 -13.93
C GLN A 128 -23.62 -17.93 -13.57
N GLY A 129 -23.66 -18.57 -12.40
CA GLY A 129 -22.49 -19.29 -11.85
C GLY A 129 -21.39 -18.35 -11.37
N TYR A 130 -21.75 -17.23 -10.72
CA TYR A 130 -20.78 -16.29 -10.17
C TYR A 130 -19.92 -16.95 -9.08
N GLU A 131 -18.62 -16.97 -9.31
CA GLU A 131 -17.62 -17.31 -8.30
C GLU A 131 -16.72 -16.10 -8.06
N PHE A 132 -16.60 -15.67 -6.80
CA PHE A 132 -15.85 -14.47 -6.44
C PHE A 132 -14.37 -14.55 -6.83
N LEU A 133 -13.73 -15.73 -6.66
CA LEU A 133 -12.31 -15.91 -6.98
C LEU A 133 -12.01 -15.78 -8.48
N ASP A 134 -13.01 -16.03 -9.33
CA ASP A 134 -12.91 -15.86 -10.78
C ASP A 134 -13.40 -14.49 -11.27
N ASP A 135 -13.91 -13.63 -10.38
CA ASP A 135 -14.28 -12.27 -10.74
C ASP A 135 -13.07 -11.43 -11.13
N GLU A 136 -13.29 -10.46 -12.02
CA GLU A 136 -12.23 -9.65 -12.61
C GLU A 136 -12.32 -8.19 -12.17
N VAL A 137 -11.18 -7.64 -11.78
CA VAL A 137 -10.96 -6.21 -11.59
C VAL A 137 -10.13 -5.69 -12.76
N LYS A 138 -10.61 -4.64 -13.40
CA LYS A 138 -9.95 -3.94 -14.52
C LYS A 138 -9.31 -2.65 -14.02
N ILE A 139 -8.05 -2.41 -14.36
CA ILE A 139 -7.39 -1.12 -14.13
C ILE A 139 -7.96 -0.06 -15.08
N GLN A 140 -8.25 1.12 -14.54
CA GLN A 140 -8.65 2.30 -15.31
C GLN A 140 -7.44 3.19 -15.58
N LYS A 141 -7.47 3.93 -16.70
CA LYS A 141 -6.40 4.85 -17.08
C LYS A 141 -6.17 5.95 -16.03
N ASN A 142 -7.28 6.49 -15.51
CA ASN A 142 -7.28 7.57 -14.53
C ASN A 142 -7.84 7.06 -13.20
N GLY A 143 -7.50 7.76 -12.12
CA GLY A 143 -7.99 7.50 -10.77
C GLY A 143 -6.85 7.31 -9.78
N LEU A 144 -7.22 7.27 -8.51
CA LEU A 144 -6.32 7.26 -7.38
C LEU A 144 -5.33 6.10 -7.47
N PHE A 145 -5.78 4.89 -7.85
CA PHE A 145 -4.90 3.73 -8.00
C PHE A 145 -3.75 3.96 -8.98
N ALA A 146 -4.04 4.45 -10.19
CA ALA A 146 -3.02 4.75 -11.18
C ALA A 146 -2.10 5.88 -10.70
N HIS A 147 -2.69 6.93 -10.12
CA HIS A 147 -1.98 8.13 -9.67
C HIS A 147 -0.99 7.84 -8.53
N PHE A 148 -1.43 7.18 -7.45
CA PHE A 148 -0.52 6.87 -6.35
C PHE A 148 0.53 5.85 -6.77
N SER A 149 0.17 4.90 -7.66
CA SER A 149 1.12 3.88 -8.15
C SER A 149 2.31 4.53 -8.86
N GLU A 150 2.02 5.53 -9.68
CA GLU A 150 3.05 6.29 -10.39
C GLU A 150 3.82 7.21 -9.45
N LYS A 151 3.14 8.04 -8.66
CA LYS A 151 3.79 9.07 -7.84
C LYS A 151 4.59 8.50 -6.67
N MET A 152 4.07 7.48 -5.98
CA MET A 152 4.72 6.94 -4.78
C MET A 152 5.71 5.82 -5.08
N PHE A 153 5.44 5.02 -6.12
CA PHE A 153 6.20 3.80 -6.42
C PHE A 153 6.88 3.81 -7.78
N HIS A 154 6.67 4.84 -8.60
CA HIS A 154 7.21 4.93 -9.96
C HIS A 154 6.78 3.76 -10.85
N VAL A 155 5.57 3.23 -10.57
CA VAL A 155 5.00 2.11 -11.29
C VAL A 155 3.82 2.59 -12.13
N LYS A 156 4.04 2.63 -13.44
CA LYS A 156 2.96 2.87 -14.41
C LYS A 156 2.13 1.60 -14.58
N GLN A 157 0.82 1.78 -14.57
CA GLN A 157 -0.15 0.71 -14.75
C GLN A 157 -0.64 0.72 -16.19
N GLU A 158 -0.73 -0.46 -16.79
CA GLU A 158 -1.29 -0.61 -18.14
C GLU A 158 -2.81 -0.52 -18.08
N ALA A 159 -3.36 0.50 -18.74
CA ALA A 159 -4.80 0.74 -18.73
C ALA A 159 -5.54 -0.42 -19.40
N GLY A 160 -6.54 -0.95 -18.69
CA GLY A 160 -7.36 -2.04 -19.18
C GLY A 160 -6.85 -3.46 -18.90
N GLU A 161 -5.67 -3.60 -18.26
CA GLU A 161 -5.24 -4.87 -17.68
C GLU A 161 -6.28 -5.36 -16.67
N LYS A 162 -6.52 -6.67 -16.64
CA LYS A 162 -7.51 -7.33 -15.79
C LYS A 162 -6.83 -8.34 -14.90
N PHE A 163 -7.25 -8.38 -13.64
CA PHE A 163 -6.81 -9.36 -12.67
C PHE A 163 -7.99 -10.12 -12.09
N ARG A 164 -7.81 -11.43 -11.93
CA ARG A 164 -8.75 -12.25 -11.18
C ARG A 164 -8.56 -12.05 -9.68
N MET A 165 -9.64 -12.03 -8.92
CA MET A 165 -9.59 -11.87 -7.46
C MET A 165 -8.77 -12.98 -6.80
N GLY A 166 -8.89 -14.23 -7.26
CA GLY A 166 -8.09 -15.34 -6.74
C GLY A 166 -6.58 -15.10 -6.89
N THR A 167 -6.14 -14.59 -8.03
CA THR A 167 -4.72 -14.24 -8.26
C THR A 167 -4.25 -13.11 -7.37
N LEU A 168 -5.10 -12.10 -7.12
CA LEU A 168 -4.77 -10.97 -6.24
C LEU A 168 -4.68 -11.42 -4.77
N LEU A 169 -5.67 -12.16 -4.29
CA LEU A 169 -5.76 -12.57 -2.89
C LEU A 169 -4.68 -13.60 -2.51
N GLN A 170 -4.22 -14.43 -3.45
CA GLN A 170 -3.06 -15.30 -3.24
C GLN A 170 -1.75 -14.53 -3.01
N ARG A 171 -1.70 -13.21 -3.26
CA ARG A 171 -0.53 -12.38 -2.91
C ARG A 171 -0.53 -11.96 -1.44
N ILE A 172 -1.64 -12.14 -0.72
CA ILE A 172 -1.77 -11.84 0.70
C ILE A 172 -1.33 -13.09 1.47
N GLY A 173 -0.19 -13.01 2.15
CA GLY A 173 0.41 -14.15 2.85
C GLY A 173 -0.50 -14.71 3.94
N GLU A 174 -1.23 -13.83 4.63
CA GLU A 174 -2.19 -14.17 5.68
C GLU A 174 -3.35 -15.03 5.18
N LEU A 175 -3.63 -15.03 3.86
CA LEU A 175 -4.67 -15.85 3.26
C LEU A 175 -4.15 -17.20 2.71
N HIS A 176 -2.84 -17.46 2.75
CA HIS A 176 -2.25 -18.66 2.14
C HIS A 176 -2.82 -19.96 2.72
N GLU A 177 -2.95 -20.04 4.04
CA GLU A 177 -3.56 -21.21 4.70
C GLU A 177 -5.01 -21.41 4.25
N THR A 178 -5.78 -20.33 4.15
CA THR A 178 -7.17 -20.38 3.67
C THR A 178 -7.24 -20.88 2.22
N PHE A 179 -6.37 -20.39 1.34
CA PHE A 179 -6.28 -20.87 -0.04
C PHE A 179 -5.85 -22.33 -0.13
N PHE A 180 -4.94 -22.76 0.74
CA PHE A 180 -4.49 -24.15 0.81
C PHE A 180 -5.66 -25.08 1.18
N LEU A 181 -6.44 -24.72 2.19
CA LEU A 181 -7.62 -25.47 2.63
C LEU A 181 -8.72 -25.52 1.57
N LEU A 182 -9.03 -24.38 0.94
CA LEU A 182 -10.09 -24.27 -0.07
C LEU A 182 -9.76 -25.01 -1.38
N SER A 183 -8.48 -25.13 -1.73
CA SER A 183 -8.11 -25.65 -3.06
C SER A 183 -8.16 -27.18 -3.16
N GLY A 184 -8.22 -27.93 -2.05
CA GLY A 184 -8.34 -29.41 -2.00
C GLY A 184 -7.28 -30.21 -2.78
N ARG A 185 -6.36 -29.53 -3.48
CA ARG A 185 -5.33 -30.03 -4.38
C ARG A 185 -4.12 -29.13 -4.23
N LYS A 186 -2.95 -29.76 -4.15
CA LYS A 186 -1.63 -29.14 -4.11
C LYS A 186 -1.41 -28.25 -5.34
N LYS A 187 -1.93 -27.02 -5.35
CA LYS A 187 -1.34 -25.96 -6.17
C LYS A 187 -0.23 -25.37 -5.33
N THR A 188 1.00 -25.77 -5.62
CA THR A 188 2.19 -25.10 -5.11
C THR A 188 2.00 -23.61 -5.38
N VAL A 189 1.84 -22.82 -4.33
CA VAL A 189 1.97 -21.38 -4.42
C VAL A 189 3.44 -21.15 -4.73
N ILE A 190 3.77 -21.04 -6.02
CA ILE A 190 5.09 -20.56 -6.44
C ILE A 190 5.10 -19.08 -6.09
N LEU A 191 5.53 -18.79 -4.87
CA LEU A 191 6.18 -17.53 -4.56
C LEU A 191 7.43 -17.49 -5.44
N ALA A 192 7.28 -16.95 -6.65
CA ALA A 192 8.38 -16.23 -7.29
C ALA A 192 8.63 -14.96 -6.45
N CYS A 193 9.00 -15.15 -5.19
CA CYS A 193 9.75 -14.16 -4.46
C CYS A 193 11.11 -14.18 -5.13
N CYS A 194 11.42 -13.10 -5.86
CA CYS A 194 12.72 -12.93 -6.47
C CYS A 194 13.77 -13.11 -5.35
N THR A 195 14.50 -14.22 -5.37
CA THR A 195 15.60 -14.51 -4.42
C THR A 195 16.71 -13.46 -4.50
N TYR A 196 16.68 -12.58 -5.50
CA TYR A 196 17.55 -11.42 -5.65
C TYR A 196 17.22 -10.23 -4.73
N CYS A 197 16.10 -10.25 -4.00
CA CYS A 197 15.70 -9.07 -3.22
C CYS A 197 16.40 -8.92 -1.86
N PHE A 198 17.07 -9.94 -1.30
CA PHE A 198 17.74 -9.82 0.00
C PHE A 198 19.26 -9.60 -0.06
N ALA A 199 19.88 -9.62 -1.26
CA ALA A 199 21.34 -9.62 -1.41
C ALA A 199 21.96 -8.32 -1.98
N ALA A 200 21.20 -7.22 -2.05
CA ALA A 200 21.68 -5.97 -2.64
C ALA A 200 21.73 -4.83 -1.61
N ASP A 201 22.54 -4.98 -0.57
CA ASP A 201 23.22 -3.85 0.07
C ASP A 201 24.50 -4.33 0.77
N ALA A 202 25.50 -4.71 -0.02
CA ALA A 202 26.82 -5.08 0.48
C ALA A 202 27.91 -4.46 -0.40
N ARG A 203 27.87 -3.14 -0.60
CA ARG A 203 29.05 -2.39 -1.04
C ARG A 203 29.13 -1.02 -0.34
N HIS A 204 30.05 -0.99 0.64
CA HIS A 204 30.71 0.15 1.31
C HIS A 204 30.11 0.74 2.61
N PRO A 205 30.95 1.24 3.55
CA PRO A 205 31.53 0.42 4.62
C PRO A 205 31.27 0.94 6.05
N LYS A 206 31.34 0.01 7.02
CA LYS A 206 31.62 0.17 8.46
C LYS A 206 30.90 1.27 9.25
N SER A 207 29.91 0.86 10.05
CA SER A 207 29.73 1.39 11.41
C SER A 207 29.13 0.31 12.32
N ASP A 208 29.82 0.12 13.45
CA ASP A 208 29.58 -0.81 14.57
C ASP A 208 28.12 -1.09 14.91
N PHE A 209 27.63 -2.30 14.60
CA PHE A 209 26.73 -3.10 15.44
C PHE A 209 26.76 -4.54 14.89
N GLY A 210 27.18 -5.51 15.70
CA GLY A 210 27.36 -6.91 15.30
C GLY A 210 26.06 -7.62 14.92
N PRO A 211 26.12 -8.71 14.13
CA PRO A 211 24.93 -9.45 13.72
C PRO A 211 24.33 -10.22 14.89
N LEU A 212 23.04 -9.99 15.16
CA LEU A 212 22.21 -10.83 16.03
C LEU A 212 21.87 -12.16 15.32
N PRO A 213 21.67 -13.26 16.06
CA PRO A 213 21.69 -14.60 15.49
C PRO A 213 20.41 -14.93 14.72
N TYR A 214 20.58 -15.37 13.47
CA TYR A 214 19.50 -15.97 12.69
C TYR A 214 19.36 -17.44 13.07
N VAL A 215 18.17 -17.83 13.53
CA VAL A 215 17.76 -19.23 13.63
C VAL A 215 17.48 -19.73 12.22
N VAL A 216 18.43 -20.50 11.68
CA VAL A 216 18.24 -21.27 10.44
C VAL A 216 17.40 -22.49 10.79
N VAL A 217 16.14 -22.53 10.36
CA VAL A 217 15.37 -23.78 10.33
C VAL A 217 15.78 -24.53 9.07
N PRO A 218 16.38 -25.73 9.17
CA PRO A 218 16.86 -26.45 8.00
C PRO A 218 15.66 -27.02 7.21
N LEU A 219 15.67 -26.79 5.90
CA LEU A 219 14.82 -27.48 4.94
C LEU A 219 15.21 -28.96 4.92
N CYS A 220 14.31 -29.83 5.37
CA CYS A 220 14.45 -31.28 5.29
C CYS A 220 14.35 -31.73 3.81
N PRO A 221 15.32 -32.48 3.26
CA PRO A 221 15.23 -33.01 1.91
C PRO A 221 14.45 -34.33 1.92
N ILE A 222 13.28 -34.36 1.26
CA ILE A 222 12.64 -35.63 0.91
C ILE A 222 13.21 -36.04 -0.45
N SER A 223 14.05 -37.09 -0.42
CA SER A 223 14.38 -37.89 -1.60
C SER A 223 13.24 -38.89 -1.84
N LEU A 224 13.05 -39.22 -3.14
CA LEU A 224 12.18 -40.24 -3.75
C LEU A 224 11.54 -41.28 -2.82
#